data_AF-A0A6B3ERT2-F1
#
_entry.id   AF-A0A6B3ERT2-F1
#
_cell.length_a   1.000
_cell.length_b   1.000
_cell.length_c   1.000
_cell.angle_alpha   90.00
_cell.angle_beta   90.00
_cell.angle_gamma   90.00
#
_symmetry.space_group_name_H-M   'P 1'
#
loop_
_entity.id
_entity.type
_entity.pdbx_description
1 polymer ?
#
loop_
_entity_poly.entity_id
_entity_poly.type
_entity_poly.pdbx_seq_one_letter_code
_entity_poly.pdbx_strand_id
1 'polypeptide(L)'
;SAPGAVANTWYKSRSAEEPRCGATSELPEGTIDLTVDVPGMVQHLDGVLAAEDPALPVGRLLARRPELRGAVERLQSLAGHAYAVPHANIRDAAFVPARIIRLANAALYGLERTKDYLGRDLRGVIFQGAPTAADLGTDAAGPWFWPAV
;
A
#
# COMPACT_ATOMS: atom_id res chain seq x y z
N SER A 1 10.94 -1.30 17.10
CA SER A 1 9.60 -1.64 16.57
C SER A 1 8.80 -2.41 17.60
N ALA A 2 7.47 -2.34 17.54
CA ALA A 2 6.58 -3.09 18.43
C ALA A 2 6.61 -4.61 18.12
N PRO A 3 6.20 -5.47 19.07
CA PRO A 3 6.03 -6.90 18.81
C PRO A 3 5.12 -7.15 17.59
N GLY A 4 5.51 -8.05 16.70
CA GLY A 4 4.73 -8.40 15.51
C GLY A 4 4.88 -7.44 14.31
N ALA A 5 5.59 -6.32 14.45
CA ALA A 5 5.72 -5.32 13.39
C ALA A 5 6.42 -5.82 12.11
N VAL A 6 7.12 -6.95 12.18
CA VAL A 6 7.83 -7.57 11.04
C VAL A 6 7.50 -9.06 10.90
N ALA A 7 6.31 -9.46 11.37
CA ALA A 7 5.89 -10.86 11.40
C ALA A 7 5.52 -11.44 10.03
N ASN A 8 5.15 -10.57 9.08
CA ASN A 8 4.72 -10.97 7.75
C ASN A 8 5.74 -10.55 6.67
N THR A 9 5.81 -11.37 5.62
CA THR A 9 6.61 -11.15 4.41
C THR A 9 5.71 -11.32 3.18
N TRP A 10 5.93 -10.47 2.18
CA TRP A 10 5.26 -10.54 0.90
C TRP A 10 6.14 -11.27 -0.11
N TYR A 11 5.59 -12.21 -0.87
CA TYR A 11 6.35 -13.08 -1.76
C TYR A 11 5.51 -13.55 -2.95
N LYS A 12 6.15 -14.08 -4.00
CA LYS A 12 5.47 -14.81 -5.07
C LYS A 12 5.52 -16.31 -4.78
N SER A 13 4.40 -17.00 -4.93
CA SER A 13 4.38 -18.46 -4.81
C SER A 13 4.67 -19.13 -6.16
N ARG A 14 5.16 -20.38 -6.15
CA ARG A 14 5.34 -21.14 -7.40
C ARG A 14 4.02 -21.37 -8.15
N SER A 15 2.91 -21.44 -7.42
CA SER A 15 1.58 -21.75 -7.95
C SER A 15 0.79 -20.52 -8.41
N ALA A 16 1.26 -19.29 -8.14
CA ALA A 16 0.54 -18.07 -8.48
C ALA A 16 1.50 -16.89 -8.66
N GLU A 17 1.30 -16.14 -9.74
CA GLU A 17 2.07 -14.92 -10.03
C GLU A 17 1.69 -13.74 -9.14
N GLU A 18 0.51 -13.78 -8.52
CA GLU A 18 0.03 -12.74 -7.61
C GLU A 18 0.81 -12.73 -6.28
N PRO A 19 1.16 -11.54 -5.74
CA PRO A 19 1.78 -11.43 -4.43
C PRO A 19 0.95 -12.09 -3.33
N ARG A 20 1.60 -12.90 -2.50
CA ARG A 20 1.07 -13.52 -1.29
C ARG A 20 1.68 -12.85 -0.06
N CYS A 21 0.96 -12.92 1.05
CA CYS A 21 1.42 -12.46 2.36
C CYS A 21 1.31 -13.63 3.34
N GLY A 22 2.38 -13.92 4.08
CA GLY A 22 2.43 -15.01 5.03
C GLY A 22 3.41 -14.73 6.16
N ALA A 23 3.34 -15.54 7.21
CA ALA A 23 4.22 -15.43 8.37
C ALA A 23 5.67 -15.69 7.96
N THR A 24 6.58 -14.76 8.23
CA THR A 24 7.99 -14.85 7.85
C THR A 24 8.65 -16.13 8.40
N SER A 25 8.24 -16.57 9.60
CA SER A 25 8.75 -17.80 10.23
C SER A 25 8.39 -19.10 9.51
N GLU A 26 7.38 -19.07 8.62
CA GLU A 26 6.92 -20.24 7.87
C GLU A 26 7.52 -20.29 6.45
N LEU A 27 8.26 -19.24 6.05
CA LEU A 27 8.79 -19.14 4.71
C LEU A 27 10.13 -19.88 4.58
N PRO A 28 10.35 -20.59 3.45
CA PRO A 28 11.65 -21.20 3.18
C PRO A 28 12.77 -20.16 3.18
N GLU A 29 13.95 -20.58 3.63
CA GLU A 29 15.16 -19.78 3.52
C GLU A 29 15.39 -19.36 2.06
N GLY A 30 15.82 -18.11 1.86
CA GLY A 30 16.03 -17.54 0.53
C GLY A 30 14.75 -17.06 -0.17
N THR A 31 13.59 -17.08 0.50
CA THR A 31 12.38 -16.42 -0.03
C THR A 31 12.64 -14.94 -0.25
N ILE A 32 12.37 -14.46 -1.46
CA ILE A 32 12.54 -13.05 -1.82
C ILE A 32 11.38 -12.25 -1.22
N ASP A 33 11.72 -11.33 -0.31
CA ASP A 33 10.76 -10.38 0.26
C ASP A 33 10.47 -9.28 -0.77
N LEU A 34 9.22 -9.21 -1.21
CA LEU A 34 8.69 -8.22 -2.15
C LEU A 34 8.13 -6.98 -1.44
N THR A 35 8.21 -6.93 -0.12
CA THR A 35 7.70 -5.82 0.69
C THR A 35 8.50 -4.55 0.40
N VAL A 36 7.80 -3.44 0.16
CA VAL A 36 8.36 -2.10 0.31
C VAL A 36 8.05 -1.59 1.72
N ASP A 37 8.98 -1.76 2.65
CA ASP A 37 8.83 -1.36 4.05
C ASP A 37 9.00 0.17 4.22
N VAL A 38 7.98 0.92 3.83
CA VAL A 38 7.97 2.38 3.96
C VAL A 38 8.08 2.82 5.43
N PRO A 39 7.32 2.25 6.40
CA PRO A 39 7.45 2.64 7.80
C PRO A 39 8.85 2.43 8.36
N GLY A 40 9.47 1.27 8.12
CA GLY A 40 10.84 0.98 8.57
C GLY A 40 11.87 1.91 7.93
N MET A 41 11.71 2.18 6.63
CA MET A 41 12.55 3.14 5.90
C MET A 41 12.45 4.56 6.48
N VAL A 42 11.25 5.03 6.80
CA VAL A 42 11.03 6.35 7.43
C VAL A 42 11.64 6.39 8.82
N GLN A 43 11.41 5.36 9.64
CA GLN A 43 11.99 5.27 10.99
C GLN A 43 13.52 5.26 10.97
N HIS A 44 14.12 4.54 10.02
CA HIS A 44 15.56 4.53 9.86
C HIS A 44 16.10 5.91 9.48
N LEU A 45 15.48 6.56 8.49
CA LEU A 45 15.88 7.90 8.06
C LEU A 45 15.73 8.92 9.20
N ASP A 46 14.60 8.91 9.90
CA ASP A 46 14.34 9.78 11.05
C ASP A 46 15.41 9.62 12.14
N GLY A 47 15.76 8.38 12.48
CA GLY A 47 16.82 8.08 13.44
C GLY A 47 18.21 8.58 13.00
N VAL A 48 18.52 8.56 11.70
CA VAL A 48 19.76 9.15 11.19
C VAL A 48 19.72 10.68 11.25
N LEU A 49 18.61 11.28 10.82
CA LEU A 49 18.44 12.73 10.79
C LEU A 49 18.48 13.34 12.20
N ALA A 50 17.98 12.64 13.21
CA ALA A 50 18.00 13.09 14.60
C ALA A 50 19.43 13.32 15.16
N ALA A 51 20.45 12.71 14.56
CA ALA A 51 21.85 12.86 14.96
C ALA A 51 22.65 13.86 14.09
N GLU A 52 22.04 14.41 13.04
CA GLU A 52 22.68 15.35 12.12
C GLU A 52 22.22 16.79 12.38
N ASP A 53 23.00 17.76 11.92
CA ASP A 53 22.58 19.17 11.95
C ASP A 53 21.36 19.36 11.03
N PRO A 54 20.23 19.93 11.50
CA PRO A 54 19.07 20.23 10.66
C PRO A 54 19.39 21.14 9.46
N ALA A 55 20.47 21.93 9.52
CA ALA A 55 20.94 22.75 8.42
C ALA A 55 21.84 22.00 7.41
N LEU A 56 22.17 20.73 7.66
CA LEU A 56 23.00 19.92 6.77
C LEU A 56 22.29 19.76 5.41
N PRO A 57 22.92 20.16 4.29
CA PRO A 57 22.34 19.93 2.97
C PRO A 57 22.15 18.43 2.70
N VAL A 58 20.98 18.06 2.19
CA VAL A 58 20.63 16.65 1.88
C VAL A 58 21.65 15.97 0.97
N GLY A 59 22.25 16.70 0.02
CA GLY A 59 23.31 16.16 -0.84
C GLY A 59 24.57 15.74 -0.08
N ARG A 60 24.92 16.45 1.02
CA ARG A 60 26.06 16.09 1.88
C ARG A 60 25.72 14.87 2.75
N LEU A 61 24.49 14.78 3.24
CA LEU A 61 24.02 13.58 3.93
C LEU A 61 24.13 12.36 3.02
N LEU A 62 23.60 12.44 1.79
CA LEU A 62 23.60 11.33 0.83
C LEU A 62 25.01 10.97 0.32
N ALA A 63 25.94 11.93 0.27
CA ALA A 63 27.34 11.62 -0.03
C ALA A 63 28.01 10.78 1.08
N ARG A 64 27.63 10.99 2.35
CA ARG A 64 28.11 10.21 3.50
C ARG A 64 27.36 8.89 3.69
N ARG A 65 26.06 8.87 3.33
CA ARG A 65 25.10 7.79 3.58
C ARG A 65 24.29 7.48 2.32
N PRO A 66 24.94 6.94 1.26
CA PRO A 66 24.29 6.72 -0.04
C PRO A 66 23.12 5.74 0.01
N GLU A 67 23.07 4.85 1.01
CA GLU A 67 21.97 3.91 1.24
C GLU A 67 20.63 4.60 1.55
N LEU A 68 20.66 5.85 2.03
CA LEU A 68 19.45 6.63 2.36
C LEU A 68 18.79 7.24 1.12
N ARG A 69 19.44 7.17 -0.05
CA ARG A 69 18.98 7.83 -1.27
C ARG A 69 17.55 7.46 -1.64
N GLY A 70 17.21 6.17 -1.65
CA GLY A 70 15.86 5.72 -2.02
C GLY A 70 14.78 6.22 -1.05
N ALA A 71 15.11 6.35 0.24
CA ALA A 71 14.20 6.88 1.25
C ALA A 71 13.94 8.37 1.05
N VAL A 72 15.02 9.14 0.89
CA VAL A 72 14.98 10.59 0.68
C VAL A 72 14.24 10.92 -0.61
N GLU A 73 14.60 10.27 -1.73
CA GLU A 73 13.95 10.50 -3.03
C GLU A 73 12.44 10.21 -2.97
N ARG A 74 12.03 9.11 -2.32
CA ARG A 74 10.62 8.77 -2.15
C ARG A 74 9.87 9.84 -1.37
N LEU A 75 10.40 10.26 -0.22
CA LEU A 75 9.70 11.23 0.63
C LEU A 75 9.62 12.61 -0.02
N GLN A 76 10.72 13.08 -0.60
CA GLN A 76 10.75 14.38 -1.28
C GLN A 76 9.83 14.41 -2.51
N SER A 77 9.82 13.34 -3.31
CA SER A 77 8.97 13.26 -4.51
C SER A 77 7.48 13.16 -4.17
N LEU A 78 7.13 12.62 -3.00
CA LEU A 78 5.74 12.37 -2.61
C LEU A 78 5.19 13.37 -1.58
N ALA A 79 5.97 14.35 -1.13
CA ALA A 79 5.60 15.29 -0.06
C ALA A 79 4.28 16.04 -0.30
N GLY A 80 3.92 16.30 -1.56
CA GLY A 80 2.67 16.97 -1.95
C GLY A 80 1.49 16.03 -2.23
N HIS A 81 1.65 14.71 -2.12
CA HIS A 81 0.67 13.73 -2.57
C HIS A 81 0.09 12.93 -1.38
N ALA A 82 -0.99 13.45 -0.79
CA ALA A 82 -1.62 12.91 0.43
C ALA A 82 -2.05 11.43 0.37
N TYR A 83 -2.23 10.87 -0.83
CA TYR A 83 -2.65 9.47 -1.05
C TYR A 83 -1.63 8.63 -1.82
N ALA A 84 -0.38 9.10 -1.98
CA ALA A 84 0.62 8.39 -2.78
C ALA A 84 1.11 7.08 -2.13
N VAL A 85 1.04 6.98 -0.80
CA VAL A 85 1.44 5.78 -0.07
C VAL A 85 0.38 5.44 0.99
N PRO A 86 -0.05 4.18 1.09
CA PRO A 86 -0.86 3.72 2.22
C PRO A 86 -0.08 3.90 3.53
N HIS A 87 -0.65 4.62 4.49
CA HIS A 87 -0.09 4.75 5.84
C HIS A 87 -0.40 3.49 6.65
N ALA A 88 0.28 2.39 6.32
CA ALA A 88 0.11 1.11 6.98
C ALA A 88 1.43 0.34 7.01
N ASN A 89 1.66 -0.40 8.10
CA ASN A 89 2.72 -1.39 8.16
C ASN A 89 2.22 -2.71 7.58
N ILE A 90 2.56 -2.99 6.32
CA ILE A 90 2.11 -4.19 5.62
C ILE A 90 2.82 -5.48 6.09
N ARG A 91 3.84 -5.36 6.95
CA ARG A 91 4.55 -6.48 7.59
C ARG A 91 4.02 -6.80 8.99
N ASP A 92 3.13 -5.98 9.51
CA ASP A 92 2.56 -6.17 10.84
C ASP A 92 1.71 -7.45 10.90
N ALA A 93 1.80 -8.20 11.98
CA ALA A 93 0.99 -9.39 12.22
C ALA A 93 -0.53 -9.10 12.16
N ALA A 94 -0.94 -7.89 12.57
CA ALA A 94 -2.33 -7.45 12.55
C ALA A 94 -2.75 -6.82 11.20
N PHE A 95 -1.84 -6.72 10.22
CA PHE A 95 -2.18 -6.20 8.90
C PHE A 95 -3.14 -7.15 8.18
N VAL A 96 -4.19 -6.59 7.59
CA VAL A 96 -5.21 -7.34 6.83
C VAL A 96 -5.12 -6.93 5.35
N PRO A 97 -4.51 -7.75 4.48
CA PRO A 97 -4.36 -7.47 3.04
C PRO A 97 -5.66 -7.08 2.35
N ALA A 98 -6.78 -7.69 2.70
CA ALA A 98 -8.08 -7.38 2.11
C ALA A 98 -8.48 -5.90 2.26
N ARG A 99 -7.97 -5.18 3.28
CA ARG A 99 -8.29 -3.75 3.48
C ARG A 99 -7.68 -2.85 2.42
N ILE A 100 -6.41 -3.05 2.07
CA ILE A 100 -5.75 -2.25 1.02
C ILE A 100 -6.27 -2.62 -0.37
N ILE A 101 -6.53 -3.92 -0.59
CA ILE A 101 -7.15 -4.41 -1.83
C ILE A 101 -8.51 -3.75 -2.02
N ARG A 102 -9.34 -3.69 -0.96
CA ARG A 102 -10.63 -3.01 -1.01
C ARG A 102 -10.49 -1.53 -1.34
N LEU A 103 -9.59 -0.82 -0.65
CA LEU A 103 -9.35 0.60 -0.89
C LEU A 103 -8.99 0.87 -2.36
N ALA A 104 -8.00 0.15 -2.89
CA ALA A 104 -7.54 0.33 -4.26
C ALA A 104 -8.64 -0.01 -5.28
N ASN A 105 -9.36 -1.11 -5.10
CA ASN A 105 -10.41 -1.51 -6.03
C ASN A 105 -11.65 -0.62 -5.96
N ALA A 106 -12.02 -0.12 -4.79
CA ALA A 106 -13.11 0.86 -4.68
C ALA A 106 -12.72 2.19 -5.35
N ALA A 107 -11.51 2.69 -5.08
CA ALA A 107 -11.07 3.99 -5.58
C ALA A 107 -10.77 4.01 -7.09
N LEU A 108 -10.23 2.91 -7.64
CA LEU A 108 -9.73 2.88 -9.02
C LEU A 108 -10.58 2.04 -9.97
N TYR A 109 -11.30 1.04 -9.46
CA TYR A 109 -12.00 0.05 -10.29
C TYR A 109 -13.51 0.00 -10.01
N GLY A 110 -14.05 0.97 -9.26
CA GLY A 110 -15.49 1.05 -9.00
C GLY A 110 -16.05 -0.17 -8.26
N LEU A 111 -15.23 -0.83 -7.43
CA LEU A 111 -15.68 -1.99 -6.65
C LEU A 111 -16.54 -1.56 -5.47
N GLU A 112 -17.77 -2.06 -5.43
CA GLU A 112 -18.82 -1.72 -4.46
C GLU A 112 -19.40 -2.97 -3.79
N ARG A 113 -20.27 -2.77 -2.79
CA ARG A 113 -20.94 -3.82 -1.99
C ARG A 113 -19.99 -4.93 -1.54
N THR A 114 -18.81 -4.53 -1.08
CA THR A 114 -17.77 -5.50 -0.79
C THR A 114 -18.09 -6.33 0.45
N LYS A 115 -17.87 -7.64 0.37
CA LYS A 115 -17.90 -8.57 1.49
C LYS A 115 -16.53 -9.22 1.61
N ASP A 116 -15.92 -9.02 2.76
CA ASP A 116 -14.68 -9.67 3.16
C ASP A 116 -15.01 -11.00 3.86
N TYR A 117 -14.28 -12.06 3.52
CA TYR A 117 -14.31 -13.33 4.21
C TYR A 117 -12.92 -13.64 4.82
N LEU A 118 -12.90 -13.76 6.15
CA LEU A 118 -11.72 -14.06 6.97
C LEU A 118 -10.52 -13.11 6.79
N GLY A 119 -10.72 -11.90 6.28
CA GLY A 119 -9.63 -10.94 6.03
C GLY A 119 -8.73 -11.31 4.86
N ARG A 120 -9.18 -12.26 4.02
CA ARG A 120 -8.37 -12.88 2.96
C ARG A 120 -9.04 -12.79 1.60
N ASP A 121 -10.35 -13.00 1.55
CA ASP A 121 -11.10 -13.02 0.30
C ASP A 121 -12.06 -11.82 0.24
N LEU A 122 -11.83 -10.93 -0.72
CA LEU A 122 -12.72 -9.80 -0.98
C LEU A 122 -13.59 -10.11 -2.20
N ARG A 123 -14.91 -10.08 -2.03
CA ARG A 123 -15.88 -10.11 -3.13
C ARG A 123 -16.61 -8.78 -3.20
N GLY A 124 -16.98 -8.34 -4.38
CA GLY A 124 -17.78 -7.14 -4.59
C GLY A 124 -18.41 -7.12 -5.97
N VAL A 125 -19.22 -6.10 -6.23
CA VAL A 125 -19.81 -5.83 -7.54
C VAL A 125 -19.10 -4.60 -8.09
N ILE A 126 -18.65 -4.69 -9.34
CA ILE A 126 -17.97 -3.58 -10.00
C ILE A 126 -19.01 -2.73 -10.74
N PHE A 127 -18.93 -1.41 -10.59
CA PHE A 127 -19.78 -0.43 -11.28
C PHE A 127 -21.28 -0.65 -11.06
N GLN A 128 -21.71 -0.85 -9.80
CA GLN A 128 -23.12 -1.12 -9.51
C GLN A 128 -23.97 0.12 -9.84
N GLY A 129 -24.92 -0.05 -10.75
CA GLY A 129 -25.82 1.04 -11.16
C GLY A 129 -25.16 2.04 -12.13
N ALA A 130 -23.93 1.80 -12.56
CA ALA A 130 -23.31 2.59 -13.62
C ALA A 130 -24.06 2.45 -14.95
N PRO A 131 -24.14 3.52 -15.74
CA PRO A 131 -24.78 3.48 -17.05
C PRO A 131 -24.08 2.46 -17.95
N THR A 132 -24.87 1.70 -18.69
CA THR A 132 -24.38 0.85 -19.77
C THR A 132 -23.95 1.71 -20.97
N ALA A 133 -23.29 1.10 -21.95
CA ALA A 133 -22.95 1.80 -23.19
C ALA A 133 -24.18 2.37 -23.91
N ALA A 134 -25.35 1.75 -23.79
CA ALA A 134 -26.60 2.20 -24.39
C ALA A 134 -27.22 3.40 -23.66
N ASP A 135 -26.90 3.57 -22.37
CA ASP A 135 -27.41 4.68 -21.55
C ASP A 135 -26.60 5.97 -21.77
N LEU A 136 -25.41 5.86 -22.35
CA LEU A 136 -24.53 7.00 -22.65
C LEU A 136 -25.20 7.94 -23.68
N GLY A 137 -25.33 9.22 -23.32
CA GLY A 137 -25.99 10.24 -24.15
C GLY A 137 -27.50 10.34 -23.95
N THR A 138 -28.06 9.59 -22.99
CA THR A 138 -29.44 9.75 -22.52
C THR A 138 -29.48 10.49 -21.19
N ASP A 139 -30.65 11.01 -20.81
CA ASP A 139 -30.88 11.63 -19.49
C ASP A 139 -30.83 10.62 -18.33
N ALA A 140 -30.66 9.31 -18.61
CA ALA A 140 -30.51 8.27 -17.59
C ALA A 140 -29.12 8.27 -16.91
N ALA A 141 -28.14 9.01 -17.46
CA ALA A 141 -26.78 9.08 -16.94
C ALA A 141 -26.64 10.07 -15.75
N GLY A 142 -27.37 9.81 -14.65
CA GLY A 142 -27.12 10.47 -13.36
C GLY A 142 -25.80 10.00 -12.72
N PRO A 143 -25.33 10.65 -11.64
CA PRO A 143 -24.14 10.19 -10.91
C PRO A 143 -24.41 8.86 -10.21
N TRP A 144 -24.11 7.75 -10.89
CA TRP A 144 -24.33 6.38 -10.39
C TRP A 144 -23.59 6.06 -9.09
N PHE A 145 -22.44 6.70 -8.87
CA PHE A 145 -21.61 6.56 -7.68
C PHE A 145 -22.17 7.28 -6.44
N TRP A 146 -23.29 7.99 -6.58
CA TRP A 146 -23.99 8.65 -5.49
C TRP A 146 -25.46 8.22 -5.46
N PRO A 147 -25.80 7.12 -4.76
CA PRO A 147 -27.19 6.69 -4.67
C PRO A 147 -28.01 7.78 -3.99
N ALA A 148 -29.12 8.19 -4.62
CA ALA A 148 -30.14 8.97 -3.95
C ALA A 148 -30.69 8.12 -2.78
N VAL A 149 -30.78 8.77 -1.62
CA VAL A 149 -31.18 8.17 -0.33
C VAL A 149 -32.45 7.32 -0.45
#